data_AF-A0AA96EE39-F1
#
_entry.id   AF-A0AA96EE39-F1
#
_cell.length_a   1.000
_cell.length_b   1.000
_cell.length_c   1.000
_cell.angle_alpha   90.00
_cell.angle_beta   90.00
_cell.angle_gamma   90.00
#
_symmetry.space_group_name_H-M   'P 1'
#
loop_
_entity.id
_entity.type
_entity.pdbx_description
1 polymer ?
#
loop_
_entity_poly.entity_id
_entity_poly.type
_entity_poly.pdbx_seq_one_letter_code
_entity_poly.pdbx_strand_id
1 'polypeptide(L)'
;MVAFEIGAGGQQRRLLTALTLVIVILSLAPSARLLFEALGDLNLGSDAPLVRVLQSGATWRALGYSVYTSGLGMLIALVLGSLFAFVITLTDIRGKAVLVFCFMLPMMIPPQVTALAWLQLFGPASPLLKSLGVAPALGSPQPLYSAEGIALLLGIQAAPLVFLALRTSLLSLPRELIEAARISGARQSQVWGHIVLPVTRGALVAGASMAFISSLGNFGIPAMLGIPAGVYVLPTLIYQRMASFGTGVLPEMASLSLLIGVIALLGVALQQHFMGKSRFGLTGHSGRAHDFSLGRFKLPITALMVIVLLVILIAPLLALMISSLVPAMGVPLNATTATLAAFEEVLSRQGATWRAVSNSLWLAGGAALLLMAASLPLAYRLYRLSPRLQRLALGAVELPYALPGVVLAIACILLFVRPLPLIDVALYGTLTLIFIAYLARFLVVCLKPVAASLAQLDPSLEEAAQLAGAGPWRRMATIVLPLVAPALFAGGLLVFLLAVNELTVSALLWSAGNETLGVLIFNLEEGGESVLASAVSILVVAMVAVLMLALSLLAPRLPKGVVPWQR
;
A
#
# COMPACT_ATOMS: atom_id res chain seq x y z
N MET A 1 -6.82 23.82 -28.51
CA MET A 1 -5.81 22.87 -29.03
C MET A 1 -6.56 21.88 -29.90
N VAL A 2 -6.46 22.05 -31.22
CA VAL A 2 -7.24 21.30 -32.22
C VAL A 2 -6.77 19.84 -32.20
N ALA A 3 -7.66 18.92 -31.84
CA ALA A 3 -7.40 17.49 -31.87
C ALA A 3 -7.44 17.02 -33.33
N PHE A 4 -6.29 17.06 -34.00
CA PHE A 4 -6.13 16.44 -35.30
C PHE A 4 -6.13 14.92 -35.12
N GLU A 5 -7.22 14.28 -35.54
CA GLU A 5 -7.31 12.82 -35.70
C GLU A 5 -6.38 12.40 -36.84
N ILE A 6 -5.14 12.00 -36.52
CA ILE A 6 -4.20 11.46 -37.51
C ILE A 6 -3.91 9.99 -37.21
N GLY A 7 -4.64 9.13 -37.94
CA GLY A 7 -4.19 7.86 -38.52
C GLY A 7 -3.36 6.90 -37.66
N ALA A 8 -3.95 6.32 -36.61
CA ALA A 8 -3.68 4.90 -36.36
C ALA A 8 -4.49 4.11 -37.39
N GLY A 9 -3.91 3.12 -38.08
CA GLY A 9 -4.67 2.25 -38.99
C GLY A 9 -5.92 1.72 -38.28
N GLY A 10 -7.07 1.67 -38.97
CA GLY A 10 -8.37 1.41 -38.34
C GLY A 10 -8.40 0.17 -37.44
N GLN A 11 -7.63 -0.87 -37.80
CA GLN A 11 -7.46 -2.09 -37.02
C GLN A 11 -6.79 -1.86 -35.65
N GLN A 12 -5.79 -0.98 -35.57
CA GLN A 12 -5.09 -0.69 -34.32
C GLN A 12 -5.90 0.21 -33.40
N ARG A 13 -6.61 1.20 -33.96
CA ARG A 13 -7.55 2.01 -33.16
C ARG A 13 -8.62 1.12 -32.51
N ARG A 14 -9.10 0.11 -33.24
CA ARG A 14 -10.03 -0.91 -32.72
C ARG A 14 -9.37 -1.74 -31.62
N LEU A 15 -8.15 -2.24 -31.82
CA LEU A 15 -7.44 -3.06 -30.82
C LEU A 15 -7.16 -2.30 -29.52
N LEU A 16 -6.65 -1.06 -29.59
CA LEU A 16 -6.41 -0.24 -28.40
C LEU A 16 -7.70 0.14 -27.68
N THR A 17 -8.79 0.35 -28.42
CA THR A 17 -10.10 0.63 -27.84
C THR A 17 -10.68 -0.63 -27.18
N ALA A 18 -10.54 -1.80 -27.80
CA ALA A 18 -10.91 -3.08 -27.20
C ALA A 18 -10.11 -3.34 -25.92
N LEU A 19 -8.79 -3.14 -25.94
CA LEU A 19 -7.94 -3.25 -24.75
C LEU A 19 -8.39 -2.31 -23.63
N THR A 20 -8.65 -1.04 -23.96
CA THR A 20 -9.13 -0.05 -22.98
C THR A 20 -10.49 -0.48 -22.40
N LEU A 21 -11.39 -0.97 -23.24
CA LEU A 21 -12.72 -1.43 -22.82
C LEU A 21 -12.63 -2.67 -21.94
N VAL A 22 -11.80 -3.65 -22.28
CA VAL A 22 -11.53 -4.84 -21.44
C VAL A 22 -10.98 -4.41 -20.09
N ILE A 23 -9.99 -3.52 -20.05
CA ILE A 23 -9.39 -3.07 -18.79
C ILE A 23 -10.39 -2.30 -17.92
N VAL A 24 -11.17 -1.41 -18.53
CA VAL A 24 -12.22 -0.66 -17.82
C VAL A 24 -13.31 -1.60 -17.31
N ILE A 25 -13.72 -2.60 -18.10
CA ILE A 25 -14.69 -3.62 -17.67
C ILE A 25 -14.13 -4.45 -16.52
N LEU A 26 -12.90 -4.95 -16.62
CA LEU A 26 -12.28 -5.73 -15.53
C LEU A 26 -12.12 -4.90 -14.24
N SER A 27 -11.95 -3.58 -14.37
CA SER A 27 -11.87 -2.67 -13.23
C SER A 27 -13.24 -2.38 -12.61
N LEU A 28 -14.25 -2.10 -13.45
CA LEU A 28 -15.56 -1.66 -12.99
C LEU A 28 -16.54 -2.80 -12.70
N ALA A 29 -16.44 -3.93 -13.40
CA ALA A 29 -17.40 -5.03 -13.28
C ALA A 29 -17.49 -5.61 -11.86
N PRO A 30 -16.37 -5.86 -11.13
CA PRO A 30 -16.47 -6.30 -9.74
C PRO A 30 -17.20 -5.27 -8.88
N SER A 31 -16.81 -3.99 -9.00
CA SER A 31 -17.40 -2.90 -8.21
C SER A 31 -18.89 -2.70 -8.52
N ALA A 32 -19.27 -2.81 -9.80
CA ALA A 32 -20.66 -2.74 -10.22
C ALA A 32 -21.46 -3.93 -9.69
N ARG A 33 -20.91 -5.15 -9.77
CA ARG A 33 -21.56 -6.35 -9.23
C ARG A 33 -21.77 -6.25 -7.73
N LEU A 34 -20.80 -5.72 -6.99
CA LEU A 34 -20.92 -5.44 -5.56
C LEU A 34 -22.05 -4.44 -5.28
N LEU A 35 -22.13 -3.34 -6.04
CA LEU A 35 -23.20 -2.36 -5.92
C LEU A 35 -24.57 -2.99 -6.21
N PHE A 36 -24.69 -3.77 -7.28
CA PHE A 36 -25.93 -4.47 -7.62
C PHE A 36 -26.33 -5.50 -6.56
N GLU A 37 -25.39 -6.21 -5.94
CA GLU A 37 -25.71 -7.16 -4.89
C GLU A 37 -26.13 -6.45 -3.60
N ALA A 38 -25.41 -5.39 -3.21
CA ALA A 38 -25.71 -4.61 -2.01
C ALA A 38 -27.02 -3.81 -2.12
N LEU A 39 -27.41 -3.41 -3.33
CA LEU A 39 -28.63 -2.64 -3.62
C LEU A 39 -29.71 -3.47 -4.36
N GLY A 40 -29.51 -4.78 -4.52
CA GLY A 40 -30.41 -5.62 -5.30
C GLY A 40 -31.74 -5.89 -4.61
N ASP A 41 -31.73 -5.92 -3.28
CA ASP A 41 -32.89 -6.11 -2.43
C ASP A 41 -33.25 -4.80 -1.72
N LEU A 42 -33.61 -3.78 -2.51
CA LEU A 42 -34.07 -2.46 -2.04
C LEU A 42 -35.47 -2.49 -1.42
N ASN A 43 -36.08 -3.67 -1.26
CA ASN A 43 -37.26 -3.80 -0.42
C ASN A 43 -36.83 -3.41 0.99
N LEU A 44 -37.18 -2.20 1.44
CA LEU A 44 -36.87 -1.64 2.77
C LEU A 44 -37.57 -2.41 3.93
N GLY A 45 -37.95 -3.66 3.71
CA GLY A 45 -38.36 -4.59 4.76
C GLY A 45 -37.19 -4.91 5.68
N SER A 46 -37.51 -5.37 6.89
CA SER A 46 -36.53 -5.80 7.89
C SER A 46 -35.63 -6.96 7.43
N ASP A 47 -36.00 -7.65 6.36
CA ASP A 47 -35.26 -8.79 5.83
C ASP A 47 -34.18 -8.42 4.81
N ALA A 48 -34.14 -7.17 4.33
CA ALA A 48 -33.11 -6.74 3.39
C ALA A 48 -31.71 -6.86 4.02
N PRO A 49 -30.71 -7.41 3.30
CA PRO A 49 -29.34 -7.57 3.81
C PRO A 49 -28.72 -6.26 4.31
N LEU A 50 -28.94 -5.16 3.59
CA LEU A 50 -28.47 -3.83 3.98
C LEU A 50 -29.08 -3.39 5.32
N VAL A 51 -30.40 -3.59 5.49
CA VAL A 51 -31.12 -3.23 6.72
C VAL A 51 -30.63 -4.08 7.89
N ARG A 52 -30.45 -5.40 7.71
CA ARG A 52 -29.89 -6.30 8.74
C ARG A 52 -28.48 -5.88 9.16
N VAL A 53 -27.63 -5.54 8.20
CA VAL A 53 -26.26 -5.05 8.48
C VAL A 53 -26.30 -3.73 9.24
N LEU A 54 -27.18 -2.80 8.87
CA LEU A 54 -27.36 -1.52 9.55
C LEU A 54 -28.07 -1.63 10.91
N GLN A 55 -28.83 -2.69 11.17
CA GLN A 55 -29.44 -2.95 12.48
C GLN A 55 -28.50 -3.75 13.40
N SER A 56 -27.45 -4.36 12.87
CA SER A 56 -26.52 -5.16 13.66
C SER A 56 -25.61 -4.29 14.53
N GLY A 57 -25.68 -4.49 15.85
CA GLY A 57 -24.74 -3.87 16.79
C GLY A 57 -23.27 -4.29 16.59
N ALA A 58 -23.00 -5.42 15.94
CA ALA A 58 -21.65 -5.82 15.56
C ALA A 58 -21.08 -4.89 14.46
N THR A 59 -21.90 -4.52 13.47
CA THR A 59 -21.52 -3.60 12.38
C THR A 59 -21.13 -2.23 12.93
N TRP A 60 -21.95 -1.64 13.80
CA TRP A 60 -21.67 -0.32 14.35
C TRP A 60 -20.47 -0.30 15.29
N ARG A 61 -20.26 -1.36 16.09
CA ARG A 61 -19.03 -1.53 16.88
C ARG A 61 -17.81 -1.63 15.97
N ALA A 62 -17.89 -2.44 14.91
CA ALA A 62 -16.78 -2.59 13.97
C ALA A 62 -16.50 -1.33 13.16
N LEU A 63 -17.53 -0.57 12.78
CA LEU A 63 -17.39 0.75 12.19
C LEU A 63 -16.73 1.73 13.15
N GLY A 64 -17.17 1.75 14.42
CA GLY A 64 -16.57 2.55 15.48
C GLY A 64 -15.09 2.26 15.64
N TYR A 65 -14.71 0.98 15.75
CA TYR A 65 -13.29 0.57 15.81
C TYR A 65 -12.54 0.90 14.52
N SER A 66 -13.11 0.69 13.34
CA SER A 66 -12.47 1.06 12.06
C SER A 66 -12.14 2.54 11.98
N VAL A 67 -13.08 3.42 12.32
CA VAL A 67 -12.87 4.88 12.30
C VAL A 67 -11.90 5.29 13.41
N TYR A 68 -12.06 4.75 14.62
CA TYR A 68 -11.20 5.06 15.76
C TYR A 68 -9.75 4.67 15.50
N THR A 69 -9.49 3.42 15.13
CA THR A 69 -8.13 2.91 14.90
C THR A 69 -7.46 3.57 13.69
N SER A 70 -8.20 3.79 12.60
CA SER A 70 -7.67 4.47 11.41
C SER A 70 -7.44 5.96 11.63
N GLY A 71 -8.33 6.62 12.39
CA GLY A 71 -8.21 8.02 12.76
C GLY A 71 -7.03 8.27 13.70
N LEU A 72 -6.90 7.46 14.76
CA LEU A 72 -5.76 7.55 15.69
C LEU A 72 -4.45 7.14 15.00
N GLY A 73 -4.46 6.10 14.18
CA GLY A 73 -3.31 5.71 13.35
C GLY A 73 -2.90 6.82 12.39
N MET A 74 -3.84 7.50 11.73
CA MET A 74 -3.57 8.69 10.91
C MET A 74 -2.87 9.79 11.72
N LEU A 75 -3.30 10.07 12.95
CA LEU A 75 -2.65 11.09 13.81
C LEU A 75 -1.21 10.70 14.17
N ILE A 76 -0.99 9.44 14.52
CA ILE A 76 0.36 8.90 14.79
C ILE A 76 1.24 9.00 13.54
N ALA A 77 0.72 8.61 12.38
CA ALA A 77 1.39 8.73 11.09
C ALA A 77 1.71 10.19 10.75
N LEU A 78 0.80 11.12 11.04
CA LEU A 78 1.00 12.55 10.83
C LEU A 78 2.16 13.06 11.68
N VAL A 79 2.19 12.72 12.96
CA VAL A 79 3.25 13.14 13.89
C VAL A 79 4.61 12.57 13.46
N LEU A 80 4.71 11.25 13.27
CA LEU A 80 5.96 10.59 12.91
C LEU A 80 6.45 10.98 11.52
N GLY A 81 5.57 10.93 10.51
CA GLY A 81 5.91 11.25 9.13
C GLY A 81 6.30 12.71 8.95
N SER A 82 5.59 13.63 9.60
CA SER A 82 5.92 15.06 9.55
C SER A 82 7.23 15.37 10.27
N LEU A 83 7.46 14.76 11.43
CA LEU A 83 8.72 14.90 12.18
C LEU A 83 9.91 14.51 11.30
N PHE A 84 9.87 13.33 10.68
CA PHE A 84 10.95 12.88 9.79
C PHE A 84 11.07 13.78 8.56
N ALA A 85 9.96 14.20 7.96
CA ALA A 85 10.00 15.00 6.73
C ALA A 85 10.57 16.41 6.97
N PHE A 86 10.15 17.08 8.03
CA PHE A 86 10.67 18.39 8.40
C PHE A 86 12.14 18.33 8.79
N VAL A 87 12.54 17.38 9.64
CA VAL A 87 13.92 17.25 10.12
C VAL A 87 14.85 16.86 8.96
N ILE A 88 14.55 15.81 8.20
CA ILE A 88 15.43 15.31 7.13
C ILE A 88 15.54 16.32 5.98
N THR A 89 14.43 16.97 5.62
CA THR A 89 14.40 17.82 4.42
C THR A 89 14.99 19.20 4.69
N LEU A 90 14.60 19.84 5.79
CA LEU A 90 14.88 21.26 6.01
C LEU A 90 16.13 21.54 6.85
N THR A 91 16.67 20.54 7.56
CA THR A 91 17.80 20.74 8.49
C THR A 91 19.09 20.05 8.04
N ASP A 92 20.22 20.34 8.69
CA ASP A 92 21.56 19.85 8.33
C ASP A 92 21.97 18.51 8.99
N ILE A 93 21.01 17.64 9.38
CA ILE A 93 21.32 16.35 10.04
C ILE A 93 22.27 15.47 9.20
N ARG A 94 23.05 14.63 9.90
CA ARG A 94 23.92 13.63 9.28
C ARG A 94 23.15 12.34 8.97
N GLY A 95 23.65 11.54 8.03
CA GLY A 95 23.10 10.22 7.74
C GLY A 95 21.71 10.20 7.09
N LYS A 96 21.28 11.30 6.45
CA LYS A 96 19.93 11.44 5.85
C LYS A 96 19.51 10.24 5.00
N ALA A 97 20.41 9.70 4.16
CA ALA A 97 20.08 8.57 3.30
C ALA A 97 19.70 7.32 4.10
N VAL A 98 20.48 7.00 5.15
CA VAL A 98 20.20 5.86 6.04
C VAL A 98 18.91 6.09 6.82
N LEU A 99 18.70 7.29 7.36
CA LEU A 99 17.48 7.63 8.09
C LEU A 99 16.24 7.51 7.21
N VAL A 100 16.29 8.00 5.97
CA VAL A 100 15.19 7.84 5.01
C VAL A 100 14.96 6.37 4.69
N PHE A 101 16.03 5.62 4.38
CA PHE A 101 15.92 4.20 4.06
C PHE A 101 15.27 3.42 5.20
N CYS A 102 15.80 3.54 6.42
CA CYS A 102 15.25 2.86 7.60
C CYS A 102 13.82 3.31 7.90
N PHE A 103 13.49 4.59 7.73
CA PHE A 103 12.12 5.08 7.96
C PHE A 103 11.13 4.57 6.91
N MET A 104 11.55 4.29 5.67
CA MET A 104 10.69 3.72 4.64
C MET A 104 10.47 2.20 4.79
N LEU A 105 11.40 1.48 5.44
CA LEU A 105 11.33 0.01 5.57
C LEU A 105 10.02 -0.52 6.18
N PRO A 106 9.43 0.06 7.25
CA PRO A 106 8.17 -0.42 7.82
C PRO A 106 6.99 -0.47 6.82
N MET A 107 6.96 0.43 5.84
CA MET A 107 5.93 0.43 4.78
C MET A 107 6.14 -0.72 3.78
N MET A 108 7.37 -1.22 3.65
CA MET A 108 7.74 -2.29 2.72
C MET A 108 7.60 -3.68 3.34
N ILE A 109 7.66 -3.76 4.67
CA ILE A 109 7.36 -4.97 5.43
C ILE A 109 5.84 -5.18 5.42
N PRO A 110 5.35 -6.40 5.13
CA PRO A 110 3.94 -6.69 5.16
C PRO A 110 3.28 -6.31 6.51
N PRO A 111 2.05 -5.78 6.51
CA PRO A 111 1.34 -5.41 7.75
C PRO A 111 1.31 -6.50 8.81
N GLN A 112 1.04 -7.74 8.39
CA GLN A 112 1.03 -8.90 9.28
C GLN A 112 2.42 -9.20 9.87
N VAL A 113 3.49 -9.06 9.09
CA VAL A 113 4.85 -9.25 9.62
C VAL A 113 5.18 -8.17 10.65
N THR A 114 4.78 -6.92 10.40
CA THR A 114 4.92 -5.82 11.37
C THR A 114 4.13 -6.11 12.65
N ALA A 115 2.87 -6.55 12.53
CA ALA A 115 2.06 -6.94 13.68
C ALA A 115 2.71 -8.07 14.49
N LEU A 116 3.15 -9.13 13.82
CA LEU A 116 3.84 -10.24 14.46
C LEU A 116 5.11 -9.78 15.18
N ALA A 117 5.96 -8.98 14.52
CA ALA A 117 7.20 -8.47 15.12
C ALA A 117 6.96 -7.70 16.42
N TRP A 118 5.90 -6.89 16.46
CA TRP A 118 5.50 -6.16 17.65
C TRP A 118 4.89 -7.06 18.72
N LEU A 119 4.08 -8.06 18.34
CA LEU A 119 3.58 -9.08 19.29
C LEU A 119 4.72 -9.90 19.91
N GLN A 120 5.80 -10.15 19.16
CA GLN A 120 7.00 -10.83 19.67
C GLN A 120 7.85 -9.93 20.56
N LEU A 121 7.80 -8.61 20.36
CA LEU A 121 8.53 -7.63 21.17
C LEU A 121 7.90 -7.42 22.55
N PHE A 122 6.56 -7.49 22.64
CA PHE A 122 5.81 -7.21 23.87
C PHE A 122 5.13 -8.45 24.45
N GLY A 123 4.71 -8.35 25.70
CA GLY A 123 3.90 -9.37 26.36
C GLY A 123 4.71 -10.45 27.10
N PRO A 124 4.01 -11.27 27.90
CA PRO A 124 4.66 -12.21 28.82
C PRO A 124 5.31 -13.41 28.12
N ALA A 125 4.93 -13.70 26.88
CA ALA A 125 5.46 -14.80 26.08
C ALA A 125 6.64 -14.39 25.19
N SER A 126 7.06 -13.11 25.20
CA SER A 126 8.16 -12.62 24.38
C SER A 126 9.49 -13.34 24.72
N PRO A 127 10.09 -14.09 23.78
CA PRO A 127 11.40 -14.70 23.98
C PRO A 127 12.50 -13.68 24.27
N LEU A 128 12.43 -12.50 23.65
CA LEU A 128 13.37 -11.38 23.87
C LEU A 128 13.24 -10.80 25.28
N LEU A 129 12.03 -10.48 25.76
CA LEU A 129 11.89 -9.92 27.11
C LEU A 129 12.28 -10.95 28.18
N LYS A 130 12.02 -12.24 27.92
CA LYS A 130 12.43 -13.32 28.83
C LYS A 130 13.94 -13.52 28.88
N SER A 131 14.62 -13.44 27.73
CA SER A 131 16.09 -13.53 27.71
C SER A 131 16.75 -12.34 28.42
N LEU A 132 16.11 -11.17 28.41
CA LEU A 132 16.53 -9.98 29.15
C LEU A 132 16.12 -9.98 30.63
N GLY A 133 15.30 -10.93 31.09
CA GLY A 133 14.82 -11.00 32.47
C GLY A 133 13.80 -9.90 32.84
N VAL A 134 13.22 -9.22 31.85
CA VAL A 134 12.26 -8.11 32.04
C VAL A 134 10.84 -8.45 31.54
N ALA A 135 10.59 -9.72 31.23
CA ALA A 135 9.28 -10.17 30.79
C ALA A 135 8.23 -10.00 31.90
N PRO A 136 7.02 -9.52 31.57
CA PRO A 136 5.87 -9.58 32.48
C PRO A 136 5.59 -11.02 32.93
N ALA A 137 4.96 -11.16 34.10
CA ALA A 137 4.56 -12.47 34.61
C ALA A 137 3.63 -13.19 33.62
N LEU A 138 3.77 -14.52 33.52
CA LEU A 138 2.85 -15.34 32.73
C LEU A 138 1.39 -15.11 33.16
N GLY A 139 0.49 -14.98 32.19
CA GLY A 139 -0.91 -14.61 32.43
C GLY A 139 -1.19 -13.10 32.43
N SER A 140 -0.15 -12.25 32.39
CA SER A 140 -0.34 -10.81 32.16
C SER A 140 -0.96 -10.55 30.78
N PRO A 141 -1.83 -9.54 30.62
CA PRO A 141 -2.41 -9.22 29.32
C PRO A 141 -1.33 -8.79 28.33
N GLN A 142 -1.51 -9.14 27.06
CA GLN A 142 -0.69 -8.61 25.96
C GLN A 142 -1.12 -7.16 25.69
N PRO A 143 -0.28 -6.14 25.96
CA PRO A 143 -0.67 -4.72 25.82
C PRO A 143 -1.16 -4.32 24.42
N LEU A 144 -0.69 -5.01 23.38
CA LEU A 144 -1.06 -4.72 21.99
C LEU A 144 -2.39 -5.32 21.55
N TYR A 145 -3.00 -6.22 22.32
CA TYR A 145 -4.34 -6.75 22.07
C TYR A 145 -5.40 -5.73 22.47
N SER A 146 -5.41 -4.60 21.77
CA SER A 146 -6.24 -3.42 22.05
C SER A 146 -6.46 -2.58 20.77
N ALA A 147 -7.47 -1.72 20.78
CA ALA A 147 -7.71 -0.80 19.66
C ALA A 147 -6.54 0.20 19.51
N GLU A 148 -5.94 0.61 20.62
CA GLU A 148 -4.79 1.50 20.68
C GLU A 148 -3.54 0.82 20.11
N GLY A 149 -3.33 -0.47 20.39
CA GLY A 149 -2.28 -1.28 19.77
C GLY A 149 -2.43 -1.34 18.25
N ILE A 150 -3.65 -1.60 17.77
CA ILE A 150 -3.96 -1.58 16.33
C ILE A 150 -3.64 -0.20 15.73
N ALA A 151 -4.12 0.88 16.35
CA ALA A 151 -3.90 2.25 15.87
C ALA A 151 -2.40 2.62 15.82
N LEU A 152 -1.64 2.22 16.84
CA LEU A 152 -0.19 2.45 16.90
C LEU A 152 0.51 1.83 15.70
N LEU A 153 0.26 0.56 15.41
CA LEU A 153 0.92 -0.14 14.32
C LEU A 153 0.46 0.37 12.94
N LEU A 154 -0.83 0.67 12.78
CA LEU A 154 -1.34 1.31 11.57
C LEU A 154 -0.66 2.67 11.34
N GLY A 155 -0.47 3.45 12.40
CA GLY A 155 0.19 4.75 12.32
C GLY A 155 1.67 4.66 11.98
N ILE A 156 2.41 3.73 12.59
CA ILE A 156 3.83 3.47 12.28
C ILE A 156 3.98 3.03 10.82
N GLN A 157 3.12 2.12 10.35
CA GLN A 157 3.18 1.63 8.98
C GLN A 157 2.79 2.71 7.95
N ALA A 158 1.87 3.62 8.29
CA ALA A 158 1.41 4.68 7.40
C ALA A 158 2.26 5.97 7.45
N ALA A 159 3.12 6.14 8.47
CA ALA A 159 3.97 7.33 8.62
C ALA A 159 4.87 7.63 7.40
N PRO A 160 5.42 6.62 6.69
CA PRO A 160 6.17 6.83 5.44
C PRO A 160 5.38 7.52 4.33
N LEU A 161 4.06 7.26 4.23
CA LEU A 161 3.19 7.90 3.24
C LEU A 161 3.09 9.40 3.48
N VAL A 162 2.90 9.80 4.76
CA VAL A 162 2.89 11.21 5.17
C VAL A 162 4.24 11.86 4.87
N PHE A 163 5.34 11.18 5.19
CA PHE A 163 6.68 11.68 4.92
C PHE A 163 6.91 11.96 3.43
N LEU A 164 6.51 11.05 2.54
CA LEU A 164 6.67 11.22 1.10
C LEU A 164 5.81 12.38 0.57
N ALA A 165 4.54 12.43 0.97
CA ALA A 165 3.64 13.51 0.60
C ALA A 165 4.18 14.89 1.04
N LEU A 166 4.67 14.99 2.29
CA LEU A 166 5.20 16.24 2.82
C LEU A 166 6.55 16.60 2.21
N ARG A 167 7.46 15.63 2.05
CA ARG A 167 8.81 15.86 1.53
C ARG A 167 8.81 16.41 0.11
N THR A 168 7.91 15.95 -0.75
CA THR A 168 7.79 16.48 -2.12
C THR A 168 7.41 17.97 -2.10
N SER A 169 6.45 18.36 -1.24
CA SER A 169 6.06 19.76 -1.05
C SER A 169 7.15 20.61 -0.38
N LEU A 170 7.95 20.02 0.51
CA LEU A 170 9.06 20.71 1.16
C LEU A 170 10.21 21.00 0.19
N LEU A 171 10.48 20.08 -0.75
CA LEU A 171 11.50 20.26 -1.78
C LEU A 171 11.11 21.32 -2.82
N SER A 172 9.83 21.65 -2.94
CA SER A 172 9.33 22.70 -3.83
C SER A 172 9.20 24.08 -3.17
N LEU A 173 9.65 24.25 -1.93
CA LEU A 173 9.58 25.55 -1.25
C LEU A 173 10.47 26.58 -1.96
N PRO A 174 9.95 27.78 -2.33
CA PRO A 174 10.75 28.81 -2.97
C PRO A 174 11.73 29.39 -1.96
N ARG A 175 13.02 29.20 -2.20
CA ARG A 175 14.10 29.73 -1.34
C ARG A 175 14.01 31.25 -1.19
N GLU A 176 13.67 31.94 -2.26
CA GLU A 176 13.53 33.40 -2.32
C GLU A 176 12.52 33.93 -1.29
N LEU A 177 11.42 33.21 -1.02
CA LEU A 177 10.43 33.61 -0.02
C LEU A 177 11.00 33.55 1.40
N ILE A 178 11.81 32.53 1.68
CA ILE A 178 12.46 32.35 3.00
C ILE A 178 13.53 33.42 3.18
N GLU A 179 14.33 33.69 2.15
CA GLU A 179 15.38 34.71 2.18
C GLU A 179 14.78 36.12 2.30
N ALA A 180 13.74 36.45 1.54
CA ALA A 180 13.04 37.73 1.63
C ALA A 180 12.44 37.97 3.03
N ALA A 181 11.85 36.93 3.63
CA ALA A 181 11.34 37.01 5.00
C ALA A 181 12.47 37.27 6.01
N ARG A 182 13.61 36.59 5.87
CA ARG A 182 14.78 36.79 6.73
C ARG A 182 15.38 38.19 6.61
N ILE A 183 15.52 38.70 5.37
CA ILE A 183 15.98 40.08 5.11
C ILE A 183 15.02 41.11 5.73
N SER A 184 13.71 40.82 5.71
CA SER A 184 12.68 41.64 6.34
C SER A 184 12.64 41.52 7.88
N GLY A 185 13.60 40.83 8.50
CA GLY A 185 13.71 40.68 9.95
C GLY A 185 12.84 39.56 10.55
N ALA A 186 12.24 38.69 9.73
CA ALA A 186 11.46 37.58 10.24
C ALA A 186 12.34 36.57 11.00
N ARG A 187 11.96 36.29 12.25
CA ARG A 187 12.57 35.25 13.08
C ARG A 187 12.23 33.87 12.54
N GLN A 188 13.06 32.88 12.90
CA GLN A 188 12.89 31.49 12.47
C GLN A 188 11.49 30.91 12.75
N SER A 189 10.88 31.23 13.90
CA SER A 189 9.51 30.81 14.24
C SER A 189 8.45 31.45 13.34
N GLN A 190 8.66 32.70 12.91
CA GLN A 190 7.75 33.41 12.01
C GLN A 190 7.81 32.80 10.60
N VAL A 191 9.00 32.43 10.13
CA VAL A 191 9.17 31.69 8.85
C VAL A 191 8.43 30.35 8.91
N TRP A 192 8.55 29.61 10.02
CA TRP A 192 7.82 28.36 10.22
C TRP A 192 6.30 28.54 10.19
N GLY A 193 5.77 29.48 10.97
CA GLY A 193 4.33 29.70 11.11
C GLY A 193 3.65 30.35 9.91
N HIS A 194 4.31 31.29 9.23
CA HIS A 194 3.70 32.08 8.15
C HIS A 194 4.05 31.60 6.73
N ILE A 195 5.12 30.82 6.57
CA ILE A 195 5.56 30.37 5.24
C ILE A 195 5.53 28.84 5.15
N VAL A 196 6.29 28.14 5.99
CA VAL A 196 6.47 26.69 5.85
C VAL A 196 5.17 25.93 6.12
N LEU A 197 4.52 26.14 7.27
CA LEU A 197 3.28 25.43 7.62
C LEU A 197 2.11 25.75 6.66
N PRO A 198 1.84 27.02 6.29
CA PRO A 198 0.76 27.33 5.37
C PRO A 198 0.96 26.77 3.96
N VAL A 199 2.20 26.75 3.45
CA VAL A 199 2.50 26.18 2.12
C VAL A 199 2.38 24.66 2.15
N THR A 200 2.83 24.02 3.23
CA THR A 200 2.82 22.56 3.37
C THR A 200 1.49 21.98 3.85
N ARG A 201 0.52 22.81 4.29
CA ARG A 201 -0.77 22.34 4.82
C ARG A 201 -1.51 21.40 3.88
N GLY A 202 -1.47 21.66 2.56
CA GLY A 202 -2.12 20.80 1.56
C GLY A 202 -1.46 19.43 1.47
N ALA A 203 -0.14 19.39 1.61
CA ALA A 203 0.62 18.14 1.64
C ALA A 203 0.41 17.35 2.95
N LEU A 204 0.27 18.04 4.09
CA LEU A 204 -0.11 17.43 5.36
C LEU A 204 -1.50 16.79 5.29
N VAL A 205 -2.50 17.50 4.74
CA VAL A 205 -3.84 16.95 4.54
C VAL A 205 -3.81 15.76 3.57
N ALA A 206 -3.09 15.88 2.46
CA ALA A 206 -2.94 14.77 1.51
C ALA A 206 -2.30 13.54 2.16
N GLY A 207 -1.21 13.73 2.93
CA GLY A 207 -0.57 12.67 3.69
C GLY A 207 -1.48 12.05 4.74
N ALA A 208 -2.22 12.87 5.49
CA ALA A 208 -3.19 12.42 6.47
C ALA A 208 -4.29 11.56 5.83
N SER A 209 -4.89 12.03 4.73
CA SER A 209 -5.90 11.28 4.00
C SER A 209 -5.36 9.96 3.47
N MET A 210 -4.15 9.95 2.90
CA MET A 210 -3.49 8.71 2.46
C MET A 210 -3.29 7.73 3.62
N ALA A 211 -2.82 8.20 4.78
CA ALA A 211 -2.64 7.37 5.96
C ALA A 211 -3.95 6.81 6.51
N PHE A 212 -5.01 7.63 6.56
CA PHE A 212 -6.35 7.21 6.99
C PHE A 212 -6.93 6.15 6.06
N ILE A 213 -6.95 6.39 4.75
CA ILE A 213 -7.51 5.47 3.75
C ILE A 213 -6.73 4.15 3.75
N SER A 214 -5.40 4.22 3.82
CA SER A 214 -4.54 3.03 3.91
C SER A 214 -4.80 2.22 5.18
N SER A 215 -5.06 2.88 6.31
CA SER A 215 -5.34 2.23 7.59
C SER A 215 -6.73 1.60 7.61
N LEU A 216 -7.74 2.28 7.05
CA LEU A 216 -9.13 1.83 6.99
C LEU A 216 -9.29 0.51 6.22
N GLY A 217 -8.46 0.32 5.20
CA GLY A 217 -8.44 -0.89 4.38
C GLY A 217 -7.45 -1.96 4.82
N ASN A 218 -6.73 -1.77 5.93
CA ASN A 218 -5.74 -2.73 6.39
C ASN A 218 -6.43 -3.93 7.04
N PHE A 219 -6.10 -5.13 6.57
CA PHE A 219 -6.56 -6.38 7.18
C PHE A 219 -5.51 -6.97 8.12
N GLY A 220 -4.23 -7.00 7.72
CA GLY A 220 -3.20 -7.75 8.43
C GLY A 220 -2.98 -7.33 9.89
N ILE A 221 -2.83 -6.03 10.17
CA ILE A 221 -2.60 -5.56 11.54
C ILE A 221 -3.82 -5.83 12.44
N PRO A 222 -5.04 -5.40 12.08
CA PRO A 222 -6.22 -5.71 12.88
C PRO A 222 -6.52 -7.19 13.00
N ALA A 223 -6.18 -8.02 12.00
CA ALA A 223 -6.39 -9.45 12.08
C ALA A 223 -5.52 -10.09 13.16
N MET A 224 -4.24 -9.71 13.26
CA MET A 224 -3.32 -10.29 14.24
C MET A 224 -3.50 -9.74 15.67
N LEU A 225 -3.86 -8.46 15.83
CA LEU A 225 -4.03 -7.85 17.16
C LEU A 225 -5.48 -7.87 17.64
N GLY A 226 -6.42 -7.68 16.72
CA GLY A 226 -7.84 -7.44 17.03
C GLY A 226 -8.66 -8.72 17.16
N ILE A 227 -8.45 -9.73 16.30
CA ILE A 227 -9.20 -10.99 16.37
C ILE A 227 -9.00 -11.69 17.73
N PRO A 228 -7.77 -11.88 18.24
CA PRO A 228 -7.56 -12.48 19.56
C PRO A 228 -8.16 -11.64 20.72
N ALA A 229 -8.24 -10.32 20.53
CA ALA A 229 -8.77 -9.38 21.52
C ALA A 229 -10.30 -9.21 21.47
N GLY A 230 -10.99 -9.81 20.48
CA GLY A 230 -12.40 -9.54 20.20
C GLY A 230 -12.68 -8.11 19.69
N VAL A 231 -11.67 -7.41 19.21
CA VAL A 231 -11.75 -6.06 18.63
C VAL A 231 -11.77 -6.17 17.11
N TYR A 232 -12.98 -6.28 16.56
CA TYR A 232 -13.17 -6.41 15.12
C TYR A 232 -13.34 -5.02 14.48
N VAL A 233 -12.52 -4.72 13.48
CA VAL A 233 -12.75 -3.66 12.50
C VAL A 233 -13.55 -4.21 11.32
N LEU A 234 -14.09 -3.35 10.45
CA LEU A 234 -14.88 -3.77 9.30
C LEU A 234 -14.18 -4.81 8.40
N PRO A 235 -12.88 -4.65 8.00
CA PRO A 235 -12.13 -5.69 7.30
C PRO A 235 -12.16 -7.07 7.97
N THR A 236 -11.88 -7.14 9.27
CA THR A 236 -11.84 -8.40 10.03
C THR A 236 -13.22 -8.97 10.31
N LEU A 237 -14.24 -8.11 10.43
CA LEU A 237 -15.63 -8.55 10.58
C LEU A 237 -16.12 -9.24 9.30
N ILE A 238 -15.77 -8.70 8.12
CA ILE A 238 -16.08 -9.35 6.83
C ILE A 238 -15.43 -10.73 6.76
N TYR A 239 -14.15 -10.84 7.15
CA TYR A 239 -13.45 -12.12 7.22
C TYR A 239 -14.15 -13.11 8.17
N GLN A 240 -14.51 -12.67 9.38
CA GLN A 240 -15.22 -13.51 10.35
C GLN A 240 -16.58 -13.99 9.82
N ARG A 241 -17.31 -13.13 9.10
CA ARG A 241 -18.58 -13.51 8.44
C ARG A 241 -18.35 -14.49 7.29
N MET A 242 -17.21 -14.43 6.62
CA MET A 242 -16.82 -15.39 5.59
C MET A 242 -16.59 -16.78 6.12
N ALA A 243 -15.98 -16.88 7.30
CA ALA A 243 -15.81 -18.14 8.00
C ALA A 243 -17.14 -18.68 8.58
N SER A 244 -18.22 -17.88 8.60
CA SER A 244 -19.52 -18.32 9.13
C SER A 244 -20.36 -19.05 8.10
N PHE A 245 -21.00 -20.16 8.51
CA PHE A 245 -21.88 -20.94 7.66
C PHE A 245 -23.29 -20.33 7.63
N GLY A 246 -23.77 -19.95 6.44
CA GLY A 246 -25.13 -19.42 6.27
C GLY A 246 -25.49 -19.15 4.81
N THR A 247 -26.79 -19.16 4.49
CA THR A 247 -27.30 -18.96 3.12
C THR A 247 -27.35 -17.49 2.69
N GLY A 248 -27.23 -16.53 3.62
CA GLY A 248 -27.25 -15.08 3.39
C GLY A 248 -25.90 -14.37 3.48
N VAL A 249 -24.79 -15.11 3.48
CA VAL A 249 -23.45 -14.57 3.79
C VAL A 249 -22.95 -13.60 2.71
N LEU A 250 -23.17 -13.90 1.42
CA LEU A 250 -22.69 -13.08 0.31
C LEU A 250 -23.35 -11.67 0.26
N PRO A 251 -24.68 -11.52 0.37
CA PRO A 251 -25.31 -10.19 0.43
C PRO A 251 -24.93 -9.36 1.66
N GLU A 252 -24.72 -9.99 2.82
CA GLU A 252 -24.24 -9.31 4.03
C GLU A 252 -22.83 -8.74 3.82
N MET A 253 -21.92 -9.52 3.23
CA MET A 253 -20.57 -9.05 2.89
C MET A 253 -20.58 -7.93 1.86
N ALA A 254 -21.48 -8.00 0.87
CA ALA A 254 -21.65 -6.93 -0.11
C ALA A 254 -22.03 -5.62 0.59
N SER A 255 -22.96 -5.70 1.55
CA SER A 255 -23.44 -4.56 2.34
C SER A 255 -22.34 -3.98 3.25
N LEU A 256 -21.58 -4.83 3.95
CA LEU A 256 -20.42 -4.39 4.76
C LEU A 256 -19.32 -3.75 3.89
N SER A 257 -19.05 -4.34 2.72
CA SER A 257 -18.07 -3.82 1.78
C SER A 257 -18.51 -2.51 1.14
N LEU A 258 -19.81 -2.34 0.88
CA LEU A 258 -20.39 -1.07 0.44
C LEU A 258 -20.15 0.01 1.50
N LEU A 259 -20.38 -0.29 2.78
CA LEU A 259 -20.14 0.63 3.88
C LEU A 259 -18.67 1.06 3.97
N ILE A 260 -17.73 0.13 3.85
CA ILE A 260 -16.28 0.45 3.75
C ILE A 260 -16.01 1.33 2.53
N GLY A 261 -16.56 0.97 1.36
CA GLY A 261 -16.38 1.70 0.11
C GLY A 261 -16.88 3.15 0.19
N VAL A 262 -18.05 3.38 0.79
CA VAL A 262 -18.60 4.72 1.02
C VAL A 262 -17.68 5.55 1.90
N ILE A 263 -17.17 5.00 3.01
CA ILE A 263 -16.27 5.73 3.91
C ILE A 263 -14.95 6.05 3.22
N ALA A 264 -14.39 5.11 2.45
CA ALA A 264 -13.17 5.35 1.68
C ALA A 264 -13.38 6.45 0.62
N LEU A 265 -14.48 6.40 -0.13
CA LEU A 265 -14.83 7.42 -1.13
C LEU A 265 -15.08 8.79 -0.50
N LEU A 266 -15.72 8.86 0.67
CA LEU A 266 -15.86 10.10 1.44
C LEU A 266 -14.50 10.65 1.87
N GLY A 267 -13.58 9.78 2.32
CA GLY A 267 -12.20 10.16 2.63
C GLY A 267 -11.46 10.75 1.43
N VAL A 268 -11.59 10.13 0.26
CA VAL A 268 -11.01 10.63 -1.00
C VAL A 268 -11.64 11.95 -1.42
N ALA A 269 -12.97 12.08 -1.33
CA ALA A 269 -13.68 13.31 -1.67
C ALA A 269 -13.27 14.47 -0.76
N LEU A 270 -13.11 14.19 0.54
CA LEU A 270 -12.64 15.16 1.52
C LEU A 270 -11.21 15.61 1.21
N GLN A 271 -10.32 14.67 0.88
CA GLN A 271 -8.96 14.95 0.42
C GLN A 271 -8.97 15.90 -0.78
N GLN A 272 -9.77 15.61 -1.81
CA GLN A 272 -9.86 16.44 -3.01
C GLN A 272 -10.39 17.85 -2.71
N HIS A 273 -11.39 17.97 -1.83
CA HIS A 273 -11.94 19.26 -1.42
C HIS A 273 -10.90 20.17 -0.77
N PHE A 274 -10.06 19.62 0.13
CA PHE A 274 -9.02 20.39 0.80
C PHE A 274 -7.81 20.68 -0.12
N MET A 275 -7.45 19.75 -1.01
CA MET A 275 -6.35 19.94 -1.96
C MET A 275 -6.65 20.99 -3.04
N GLY A 276 -7.92 21.12 -3.47
CA GLY A 276 -8.34 22.08 -4.51
C GLY A 276 -8.05 23.55 -4.17
N LYS A 277 -7.91 23.88 -2.88
CA LYS A 277 -7.62 25.24 -2.37
C LYS A 277 -6.13 25.52 -2.13
N SER A 278 -5.25 24.54 -2.34
CA SER A 278 -3.82 24.62 -2.00
C SER A 278 -2.89 24.77 -3.21
N ARG A 279 -3.43 25.11 -4.40
CA ARG A 279 -2.62 25.44 -5.58
C ARG A 279 -1.97 26.82 -5.42
N PHE A 280 -1.01 26.93 -4.50
CA PHE A 280 0.00 27.97 -4.64
C PHE A 280 0.77 27.62 -5.91
N GLY A 281 0.54 28.41 -6.97
CA GLY A 281 1.37 28.36 -8.16
C GLY A 281 2.78 28.73 -7.74
N LEU A 282 3.62 27.73 -7.52
CA LEU A 282 5.04 27.91 -7.22
C LEU A 282 5.73 28.30 -8.53
N THR A 283 5.48 29.51 -8.99
CA THR A 283 6.24 30.16 -10.05
C THR A 283 7.53 30.67 -9.41
N GLY A 284 8.59 29.87 -9.50
CA GLY A 284 9.92 30.19 -8.97
C GLY A 284 10.88 29.03 -9.20
N HIS A 285 12.18 29.31 -9.23
CA HIS A 285 13.19 28.25 -9.34
C HIS A 285 13.10 27.36 -8.08
N SER A 286 12.90 26.05 -8.28
CA SER A 286 12.98 25.07 -7.20
C SER A 286 14.43 24.95 -6.73
N GLY A 287 14.77 25.74 -5.71
CA GLY A 287 16.07 25.68 -5.05
C GLY A 287 16.08 24.59 -3.99
N ARG A 288 17.22 23.90 -3.81
CA ARG A 288 17.44 23.04 -2.63
C ARG A 288 17.34 23.90 -1.37
N ALA A 289 16.22 23.84 -0.67
CA ALA A 289 16.06 24.43 0.66
C ALA A 289 17.01 23.72 1.64
N HIS A 290 18.17 24.31 1.89
CA HIS A 290 19.14 23.88 2.91
C HIS A 290 19.36 25.02 3.91
N ASP A 291 18.28 25.47 4.56
CA ASP A 291 18.32 26.78 5.21
C ASP A 291 18.25 26.76 6.75
N PHE A 292 18.12 25.60 7.42
CA PHE A 292 18.12 25.53 8.89
C PHE A 292 19.30 24.73 9.45
N SER A 293 20.30 25.44 9.99
CA SER A 293 21.36 24.83 10.77
C SER A 293 20.89 24.54 12.20
N LEU A 294 21.06 23.29 12.64
CA LEU A 294 20.67 22.88 14.00
C LEU A 294 21.68 23.30 15.07
N GLY A 295 22.90 23.65 14.68
CA GLY A 295 23.98 24.02 15.59
C GLY A 295 24.19 22.96 16.69
N ARG A 296 24.06 23.38 17.95
CA ARG A 296 24.23 22.51 19.13
C ARG A 296 23.17 21.40 19.24
N PHE A 297 21.99 21.58 18.64
CA PHE A 297 20.90 20.61 18.67
C PHE A 297 21.03 19.50 17.62
N LYS A 298 22.05 19.56 16.77
CA LYS A 298 22.29 18.56 15.73
C LYS A 298 22.44 17.15 16.27
N LEU A 299 23.24 16.97 17.34
CA LEU A 299 23.48 15.67 17.94
C LEU A 299 22.22 15.15 18.68
N PRO A 300 21.57 15.92 19.57
CA PRO A 300 20.31 15.49 20.21
C PRO A 300 19.21 15.09 19.22
N ILE A 301 19.00 15.87 18.16
CA ILE A 301 17.96 15.59 17.16
C ILE A 301 18.32 14.34 16.35
N THR A 302 19.59 14.17 15.97
CA THR A 302 20.03 12.95 15.29
C THR A 302 19.84 11.72 16.19
N ALA A 303 20.21 11.83 17.48
CA ALA A 303 20.00 10.76 18.46
C ALA A 303 18.51 10.43 18.63
N LEU A 304 17.64 11.44 18.72
CA LEU A 304 16.19 11.23 18.78
C LEU A 304 15.66 10.46 17.55
N MET A 305 16.07 10.86 16.34
CA MET A 305 15.66 10.17 15.11
C MET A 305 16.14 8.71 15.08
N VAL A 306 17.37 8.45 15.52
CA VAL A 306 17.92 7.09 15.62
C VAL A 306 17.16 6.28 16.67
N ILE A 307 16.89 6.83 17.86
CA ILE A 307 16.13 6.16 18.93
C ILE A 307 14.73 5.80 18.43
N VAL A 308 14.04 6.72 17.75
CA VAL A 308 12.73 6.43 17.17
C VAL A 308 12.81 5.26 16.19
N LEU A 309 13.80 5.25 15.28
CA LEU A 309 14.01 4.11 14.37
C LEU A 309 14.36 2.80 15.08
N LEU A 310 15.17 2.87 16.13
CA LEU A 310 15.52 1.70 16.94
C LEU A 310 14.25 1.09 17.55
N VAL A 311 13.35 1.92 18.07
CA VAL A 311 12.10 1.46 18.69
C VAL A 311 11.10 0.96 17.66
N ILE A 312 10.88 1.68 16.55
CA ILE A 312 9.79 1.34 15.62
C ILE A 312 10.14 0.24 14.61
N LEU A 313 11.43 0.00 14.36
CA LEU A 313 11.91 -0.93 13.34
C LEU A 313 12.84 -2.00 13.93
N ILE A 314 13.93 -1.59 14.57
CA ILE A 314 15.01 -2.53 14.93
C ILE A 314 14.58 -3.45 16.08
N ALA A 315 13.97 -2.91 17.14
CA ALA A 315 13.54 -3.72 18.28
C ALA A 315 12.47 -4.77 17.91
N PRO A 316 11.41 -4.45 17.13
CA PRO A 316 10.46 -5.45 16.66
C PRO A 316 11.10 -6.52 15.77
N LEU A 317 11.98 -6.12 14.84
CA LEU A 317 12.68 -7.08 13.97
C LEU A 317 13.63 -7.99 14.76
N LEU A 318 14.31 -7.45 15.77
CA LEU A 318 15.14 -8.22 16.67
C LEU A 318 14.29 -9.23 17.46
N ALA A 319 13.14 -8.82 17.98
CA ALA A 319 12.23 -9.69 18.70
C ALA A 319 11.71 -10.82 17.79
N LEU A 320 11.30 -10.49 16.57
CA LEU A 320 10.88 -11.46 15.55
C LEU A 320 12.00 -12.46 15.22
N MET A 321 13.24 -11.96 15.05
CA MET A 321 14.41 -12.80 14.80
C MET A 321 14.67 -13.75 15.97
N ILE A 322 14.66 -13.25 17.20
CA ILE A 322 14.85 -14.07 18.40
C ILE A 322 13.74 -15.13 18.51
N SER A 323 12.48 -14.78 18.27
CA SER A 323 11.36 -15.72 18.32
C SER A 323 11.48 -16.85 17.29
N SER A 324 12.13 -16.62 16.15
CA SER A 324 12.42 -17.67 15.16
C SER A 324 13.58 -18.60 15.52
N LEU A 325 14.36 -18.28 16.56
CA LEU A 325 15.56 -19.03 16.97
C LEU A 325 15.33 -19.87 18.22
N VAL A 326 14.08 -20.03 18.65
CA VAL A 326 13.70 -20.68 19.90
C VAL A 326 12.76 -21.85 19.59
N PRO A 327 12.79 -22.97 20.33
CA PRO A 327 11.98 -24.15 20.03
C PRO A 327 10.47 -23.93 20.21
N ALA A 328 10.07 -23.02 21.09
CA ALA A 328 8.67 -22.74 21.40
C ALA A 328 8.48 -21.31 21.90
N MET A 329 7.26 -20.79 21.71
CA MET A 329 6.87 -19.49 22.25
C MET A 329 7.06 -19.44 23.77
N GLY A 330 7.57 -18.32 24.27
CA GLY A 330 7.80 -18.13 25.71
C GLY A 330 9.04 -18.85 26.27
N VAL A 331 9.90 -19.46 25.46
CA VAL A 331 11.20 -19.95 25.92
C VAL A 331 12.25 -18.82 25.75
N PRO A 332 13.07 -18.52 26.77
CA PRO A 332 14.14 -17.51 26.62
C PRO A 332 15.22 -18.02 25.68
N LEU A 333 15.80 -17.12 24.87
CA LEU A 333 16.97 -17.44 24.06
C LEU A 333 18.23 -17.52 24.93
N ASN A 334 18.88 -18.69 24.93
CA ASN A 334 20.16 -18.95 25.57
C ASN A 334 20.95 -20.01 24.78
N ALA A 335 22.16 -20.36 25.22
CA ALA A 335 23.03 -21.32 24.53
C ALA A 335 22.43 -22.74 24.37
N THR A 336 21.44 -23.11 25.19
CA THR A 336 20.79 -24.43 25.16
C THR A 336 19.48 -24.45 24.38
N THR A 337 18.80 -23.30 24.30
CA THR A 337 17.49 -23.18 23.63
C THR A 337 17.60 -22.61 22.22
N ALA A 338 18.75 -22.02 21.85
CA ALA A 338 18.97 -21.54 20.49
C ALA A 338 18.91 -22.71 19.49
N THR A 339 18.01 -22.62 18.51
CA THR A 339 17.79 -23.66 17.51
C THR A 339 17.38 -23.07 16.16
N LEU A 340 17.65 -23.80 15.08
CA LEU A 340 17.18 -23.51 13.73
C LEU A 340 16.05 -24.45 13.29
N ALA A 341 15.47 -25.22 14.22
CA ALA A 341 14.41 -26.19 13.93
C ALA A 341 13.21 -25.57 13.20
N ALA A 342 12.84 -24.33 13.53
CA ALA A 342 11.78 -23.61 12.85
C ALA A 342 12.08 -23.38 11.36
N PHE A 343 13.33 -23.05 11.03
CA PHE A 343 13.76 -22.88 9.64
C PHE A 343 13.83 -24.22 8.89
N GLU A 344 14.31 -25.29 9.54
CA GLU A 344 14.30 -26.64 8.96
C GLU A 344 12.87 -27.10 8.66
N GLU A 345 11.95 -26.94 9.61
CA GLU A 345 10.55 -27.33 9.47
C GLU A 345 9.89 -26.58 8.30
N VAL A 346 10.05 -25.25 8.26
CA VAL A 346 9.45 -24.38 7.24
C VAL A 346 10.06 -24.61 5.85
N LEU A 347 11.38 -24.82 5.74
CA LEU A 347 12.08 -24.92 4.45
C LEU A 347 12.07 -26.34 3.86
N SER A 348 12.10 -27.37 4.72
CA SER A 348 12.32 -28.76 4.28
C SER A 348 11.10 -29.64 4.43
N ARG A 349 10.21 -29.41 5.41
CA ARG A 349 9.11 -30.33 5.73
C ARG A 349 7.75 -29.78 5.32
N GLN A 350 7.55 -28.47 5.41
CA GLN A 350 6.29 -27.83 5.01
C GLN A 350 6.24 -27.52 3.51
N GLY A 351 5.60 -28.40 2.72
CA GLY A 351 5.33 -28.14 1.30
C GLY A 351 4.52 -26.86 1.03
N ALA A 352 3.74 -26.40 2.01
CA ALA A 352 2.97 -25.17 1.94
C ALA A 352 3.86 -23.92 1.79
N THR A 353 5.07 -23.91 2.38
CA THR A 353 6.01 -22.79 2.29
C THR A 353 6.45 -22.54 0.86
N TRP A 354 6.95 -23.57 0.17
CA TRP A 354 7.43 -23.43 -1.21
C TRP A 354 6.29 -23.10 -2.18
N ARG A 355 5.11 -23.66 -1.93
CA ARG A 355 3.90 -23.31 -2.68
C ARG A 355 3.53 -21.84 -2.48
N ALA A 356 3.55 -21.35 -1.25
CA ALA A 356 3.27 -19.95 -0.94
C ALA A 356 4.30 -18.98 -1.57
N VAL A 357 5.60 -19.33 -1.50
CA VAL A 357 6.68 -18.58 -2.18
C VAL A 357 6.43 -18.54 -3.69
N SER A 358 6.20 -19.71 -4.31
CA SER A 358 5.97 -19.81 -5.75
C SER A 358 4.72 -19.04 -6.19
N ASN A 359 3.61 -19.20 -5.47
CA ASN A 359 2.35 -18.51 -5.74
C ASN A 359 2.52 -16.99 -5.64
N SER A 360 3.14 -16.49 -4.56
CA SER A 360 3.39 -15.05 -4.38
C SER A 360 4.31 -14.48 -5.47
N LEU A 361 5.40 -15.17 -5.83
CA LEU A 361 6.31 -14.73 -6.88
C LEU A 361 5.65 -14.76 -8.27
N TRP A 362 4.86 -15.80 -8.56
CA TRP A 362 4.13 -15.92 -9.82
C TRP A 362 3.06 -14.84 -9.95
N LEU A 363 2.26 -14.63 -8.90
CA LEU A 363 1.25 -13.57 -8.85
C LEU A 363 1.87 -12.18 -9.01
N ALA A 364 2.89 -11.87 -8.22
CA ALA A 364 3.53 -10.57 -8.23
C ALA A 364 4.30 -10.30 -9.54
N GLY A 365 5.10 -11.27 -9.99
CA GLY A 365 5.89 -11.17 -11.22
C GLY A 365 5.01 -11.14 -12.47
N GLY A 366 4.00 -12.02 -12.53
CA GLY A 366 3.03 -12.04 -13.62
C GLY A 366 2.22 -10.74 -13.68
N ALA A 367 1.79 -10.21 -12.53
CA ALA A 367 1.03 -8.96 -12.49
C ALA A 367 1.92 -7.78 -12.92
N ALA A 368 3.16 -7.70 -12.43
CA ALA A 368 4.10 -6.66 -12.84
C ALA A 368 4.35 -6.67 -14.36
N LEU A 369 4.65 -7.84 -14.93
CA LEU A 369 4.94 -7.97 -16.36
C LEU A 369 3.72 -7.66 -17.23
N LEU A 370 2.55 -8.20 -16.89
CA LEU A 370 1.33 -7.97 -17.66
C LEU A 370 0.88 -6.52 -17.55
N LEU A 371 0.94 -5.92 -16.36
CA LEU A 371 0.59 -4.51 -16.16
C LEU A 371 1.57 -3.57 -16.85
N MET A 372 2.87 -3.89 -16.92
CA MET A 372 3.81 -3.12 -17.76
C MET A 372 3.42 -3.21 -19.24
N ALA A 373 3.16 -4.42 -19.74
CA ALA A 373 2.77 -4.63 -21.13
C ALA A 373 1.44 -3.92 -21.48
N ALA A 374 0.49 -3.86 -20.55
CA ALA A 374 -0.81 -3.22 -20.73
C ALA A 374 -0.78 -1.70 -20.50
N SER A 375 0.07 -1.19 -19.60
CA SER A 375 0.05 0.21 -19.18
C SER A 375 0.51 1.17 -20.28
N LEU A 376 1.52 0.80 -21.07
CA LEU A 376 1.99 1.65 -22.17
C LEU A 376 0.92 1.87 -23.27
N PRO A 377 0.34 0.82 -23.89
CA PRO A 377 -0.69 1.01 -24.90
C PRO A 377 -1.95 1.68 -24.33
N LEU A 378 -2.30 1.40 -23.07
CA LEU A 378 -3.42 2.06 -22.39
C LEU A 378 -3.13 3.55 -22.19
N ALA A 379 -2.00 3.93 -21.60
CA ALA A 379 -1.60 5.33 -21.40
C ALA A 379 -1.58 6.09 -22.72
N TYR A 380 -1.01 5.48 -23.77
CA TYR A 380 -0.97 6.04 -25.12
C TYR A 380 -2.38 6.29 -25.68
N ARG A 381 -3.31 5.36 -25.47
CA ARG A 381 -4.70 5.52 -25.90
C ARG A 381 -5.45 6.58 -25.10
N LEU A 382 -5.21 6.65 -23.79
CA LEU A 382 -5.83 7.61 -22.88
C LEU A 382 -5.40 9.04 -23.16
N TYR A 383 -4.12 9.25 -23.53
CA TYR A 383 -3.59 10.57 -23.89
C TYR A 383 -4.29 11.18 -25.12
N ARG A 384 -4.77 10.34 -26.03
CA ARG A 384 -5.47 10.76 -27.27
C ARG A 384 -6.99 10.85 -27.11
N LEU A 385 -7.54 10.64 -25.91
CA LEU A 385 -8.97 10.84 -25.62
C LEU A 385 -9.29 12.33 -25.44
N SER A 386 -10.57 12.69 -25.61
CA SER A 386 -11.02 14.02 -25.21
C SER A 386 -10.81 14.23 -23.70
N PRO A 387 -10.56 15.46 -23.22
CA PRO A 387 -10.27 15.72 -21.80
C PRO A 387 -11.36 15.25 -20.82
N ARG A 388 -12.61 15.12 -21.28
CA ARG A 388 -13.70 14.55 -20.49
C ARG A 388 -13.59 13.02 -20.41
N LEU A 389 -13.42 12.36 -21.54
CA LEU A 389 -13.35 10.90 -21.61
C LEU A 389 -12.07 10.35 -20.98
N GLN A 390 -10.95 11.08 -21.11
CA GLN A 390 -9.70 10.76 -20.41
C GLN A 390 -9.91 10.77 -18.89
N ARG A 391 -10.56 11.81 -18.34
CA ARG A 391 -10.85 11.89 -16.89
C ARG A 391 -11.77 10.77 -16.42
N LEU A 392 -12.80 10.44 -17.18
CA LEU A 392 -13.71 9.34 -16.85
C LEU A 392 -13.00 7.99 -16.88
N ALA A 393 -12.20 7.72 -17.92
CA ALA A 393 -11.47 6.46 -18.05
C ALA A 393 -10.39 6.31 -16.97
N LEU A 394 -9.66 7.38 -16.64
CA LEU A 394 -8.71 7.37 -15.52
C LEU A 394 -9.43 7.17 -14.19
N GLY A 395 -10.55 7.86 -13.95
CA GLY A 395 -11.36 7.66 -12.74
C GLY A 395 -11.86 6.22 -12.59
N ALA A 396 -12.27 5.59 -13.69
CA ALA A 396 -12.69 4.19 -13.71
C ALA A 396 -11.55 3.22 -13.38
N VAL A 397 -10.35 3.46 -13.93
CA VAL A 397 -9.15 2.67 -13.63
C VAL A 397 -8.67 2.91 -12.20
N GLU A 398 -8.89 4.10 -11.64
CA GLU A 398 -8.52 4.44 -10.27
C GLU A 398 -9.42 3.80 -9.20
N LEU A 399 -10.67 3.48 -9.56
CA LEU A 399 -11.67 2.99 -8.60
C LEU A 399 -11.24 1.73 -7.83
N PRO A 400 -10.72 0.65 -8.46
CA PRO A 400 -10.31 -0.56 -7.73
C PRO A 400 -9.17 -0.34 -6.74
N TYR A 401 -8.29 0.62 -7.01
CA TYR A 401 -7.18 0.98 -6.11
C TYR A 401 -7.65 1.91 -4.99
N ALA A 402 -8.59 2.82 -5.29
CA ALA A 402 -9.18 3.72 -4.30
C ALA A 402 -10.03 2.97 -3.26
N LEU A 403 -10.64 1.86 -3.67
CA LEU A 403 -11.34 0.97 -2.75
C LEU A 403 -10.35 0.14 -1.92
N PRO A 404 -10.61 -0.05 -0.62
CA PRO A 404 -9.87 -0.99 0.21
C PRO A 404 -9.80 -2.39 -0.40
N GLY A 405 -8.68 -3.10 -0.18
CA GLY A 405 -8.46 -4.43 -0.75
C GLY A 405 -9.57 -5.43 -0.41
N VAL A 406 -10.14 -5.33 0.80
CA VAL A 406 -11.29 -6.16 1.21
C VAL A 406 -12.51 -5.94 0.32
N VAL A 407 -12.81 -4.69 -0.03
CA VAL A 407 -13.97 -4.37 -0.90
C VAL A 407 -13.74 -4.96 -2.29
N LEU A 408 -12.53 -4.83 -2.83
CA LEU A 408 -12.18 -5.43 -4.12
C LEU A 408 -12.23 -6.96 -4.07
N ALA A 409 -11.77 -7.59 -2.99
CA ALA A 409 -11.83 -9.04 -2.83
C ALA A 409 -13.28 -9.54 -2.83
N ILE A 410 -14.16 -8.95 -2.01
CA ILE A 410 -15.58 -9.29 -1.99
C ILE A 410 -16.24 -9.03 -3.35
N ALA A 411 -15.91 -7.91 -4.00
CA ALA A 411 -16.39 -7.61 -5.34
C ALA A 411 -15.99 -8.70 -6.37
N CYS A 412 -14.76 -9.20 -6.29
CA CYS A 412 -14.27 -10.31 -7.11
C CYS A 412 -14.98 -11.63 -6.76
N ILE A 413 -15.21 -11.95 -5.47
CA ILE A 413 -15.98 -13.13 -5.07
C ILE A 413 -17.37 -13.08 -5.69
N LEU A 414 -18.11 -11.97 -5.50
CA LEU A 414 -19.49 -11.84 -6.00
C LEU A 414 -19.60 -11.93 -7.52
N LEU A 415 -18.56 -11.51 -8.23
CA LEU A 415 -18.51 -11.57 -9.69
C LEU A 415 -18.15 -12.98 -10.19
N PHE A 416 -17.25 -13.69 -9.50
CA PHE A 416 -16.65 -14.93 -10.00
C PHE A 416 -17.01 -16.19 -9.20
N VAL A 417 -17.90 -16.08 -8.21
CA VAL A 417 -18.44 -17.22 -7.44
C VAL A 417 -19.24 -18.18 -8.33
N ARG A 418 -19.90 -17.65 -9.37
CA ARG A 418 -20.54 -18.46 -10.41
C ARG A 418 -19.57 -18.67 -11.57
N PRO A 419 -19.60 -19.83 -12.23
CA PRO A 419 -18.83 -20.06 -13.45
C PRO A 419 -19.10 -18.98 -14.50
N LEU A 420 -18.08 -18.69 -15.32
CA LEU A 420 -18.21 -17.72 -16.39
C LEU A 420 -19.32 -18.16 -17.37
N PRO A 421 -20.34 -17.31 -17.63
CA PRO A 421 -21.56 -17.73 -18.34
C PRO A 421 -21.35 -18.14 -19.80
N LEU A 422 -20.17 -17.88 -20.36
CA LEU A 422 -19.82 -18.20 -21.75
C LEU A 422 -18.86 -19.40 -21.90
N ILE A 423 -18.14 -19.77 -20.84
CA ILE A 423 -17.02 -20.73 -20.92
C ILE A 423 -17.15 -21.83 -19.85
N ASP A 424 -18.11 -21.71 -18.91
CA ASP A 424 -18.35 -22.63 -17.78
C ASP A 424 -17.12 -22.90 -16.90
N VAL A 425 -16.13 -22.00 -16.92
CA VAL A 425 -14.93 -22.06 -16.08
C VAL A 425 -15.20 -21.39 -14.74
N ALA A 426 -15.02 -22.13 -13.65
CA ALA A 426 -15.06 -21.61 -12.29
C ALA A 426 -13.70 -20.98 -11.92
N LEU A 427 -13.71 -19.69 -11.57
CA LEU A 427 -12.51 -18.97 -11.13
C LEU A 427 -12.42 -18.87 -9.60
N TYR A 428 -13.54 -18.96 -8.90
CA TYR A 428 -13.56 -18.96 -7.44
C TYR A 428 -12.73 -20.11 -6.86
N GLY A 429 -11.92 -19.81 -5.83
CA GLY A 429 -11.01 -20.78 -5.23
C GLY A 429 -9.82 -21.17 -6.11
N THR A 430 -9.48 -20.37 -7.13
CA THR A 430 -8.28 -20.58 -7.96
C THR A 430 -7.29 -19.43 -7.82
N LEU A 431 -6.00 -19.70 -8.04
CA LEU A 431 -4.96 -18.68 -8.08
C LEU A 431 -5.23 -17.59 -9.14
N THR A 432 -5.92 -17.95 -10.23
CA THR A 432 -6.29 -17.04 -11.32
C THR A 432 -7.21 -15.91 -10.84
N LEU A 433 -8.09 -16.15 -9.88
CA LEU A 433 -8.95 -15.10 -9.34
C LEU A 433 -8.15 -14.07 -8.54
N ILE A 434 -7.19 -14.53 -7.73
CA ILE A 434 -6.24 -13.66 -7.02
C ILE A 434 -5.43 -12.84 -8.03
N PHE A 435 -4.98 -13.49 -9.12
CA PHE A 435 -4.24 -12.83 -10.20
C PHE A 435 -5.06 -11.70 -10.85
N ILE A 436 -6.32 -11.95 -11.22
CA ILE A 436 -7.21 -10.93 -11.79
C ILE A 436 -7.44 -9.78 -10.81
N ALA A 437 -7.63 -10.08 -9.52
CA ALA A 437 -7.79 -9.06 -8.50
C ALA A 437 -6.53 -8.19 -8.35
N TYR A 438 -5.33 -8.78 -8.44
CA TYR A 438 -4.07 -8.04 -8.44
C TYR A 438 -3.92 -7.15 -9.68
N LEU A 439 -4.30 -7.64 -10.87
CA LEU A 439 -4.30 -6.81 -12.08
C LEU A 439 -5.19 -5.59 -11.92
N ALA A 440 -6.42 -5.76 -11.43
CA ALA A 440 -7.34 -4.64 -11.19
C ALA A 440 -6.80 -3.68 -10.13
N ARG A 441 -6.31 -4.22 -9.00
CA ARG A 441 -5.78 -3.43 -7.87
C ARG A 441 -4.57 -2.61 -8.25
N PHE A 442 -3.58 -3.22 -8.90
CA PHE A 442 -2.26 -2.61 -9.09
C PHE A 442 -2.08 -1.90 -10.43
N LEU A 443 -3.07 -1.95 -11.33
CA LEU A 443 -3.01 -1.28 -12.64
C LEU A 443 -2.63 0.21 -12.53
N VAL A 444 -3.23 0.94 -11.59
CA VAL A 444 -2.99 2.37 -11.40
C VAL A 444 -1.56 2.67 -10.98
N VAL A 445 -0.96 1.77 -10.18
CA VAL A 445 0.41 1.91 -9.67
C VAL A 445 1.42 1.94 -10.82
N CYS A 446 1.18 1.16 -11.88
CA CYS A 446 2.00 1.18 -13.09
C CYS A 446 1.54 2.24 -14.11
N LEU A 447 0.23 2.41 -14.31
CA LEU A 447 -0.32 3.28 -15.35
C LEU A 447 -0.03 4.77 -15.10
N LYS A 448 -0.12 5.26 -13.85
CA LYS A 448 0.04 6.70 -13.55
C LYS A 448 1.45 7.22 -13.86
N PRO A 449 2.55 6.58 -13.38
CA PRO A 449 3.90 7.01 -13.73
C PRO A 449 4.14 7.00 -15.25
N VAL A 450 3.65 5.98 -15.95
CA VAL A 450 3.75 5.84 -17.41
C VAL A 450 2.99 6.96 -18.13
N ALA A 451 1.76 7.25 -17.71
CA ALA A 451 0.97 8.34 -18.29
C ALA A 451 1.60 9.72 -18.03
N ALA A 452 2.17 9.94 -16.84
CA ALA A 452 2.85 11.18 -16.47
C ALA A 452 4.17 11.38 -17.25
N SER A 453 4.90 10.29 -17.51
CA SER A 453 6.11 10.31 -18.34
C SER A 453 5.77 10.57 -19.82
N LEU A 454 4.72 9.92 -20.32
CA LEU A 454 4.24 10.12 -21.70
C LEU A 454 3.80 11.58 -21.95
N ALA A 455 3.13 12.20 -20.97
CA ALA A 455 2.67 13.59 -21.07
C ALA A 455 3.82 14.62 -21.12
N GLN A 456 5.06 14.22 -20.79
CA GLN A 456 6.24 15.08 -20.85
C GLN A 456 6.99 14.96 -22.20
N LEU A 457 6.64 13.99 -23.04
CA LEU A 457 7.29 13.84 -24.34
C LEU A 457 6.84 14.93 -25.31
N ASP A 458 7.78 15.46 -26.08
CA ASP A 458 7.49 16.40 -27.16
C ASP A 458 6.75 15.66 -28.30
N PRO A 459 5.52 16.08 -28.67
CA PRO A 459 4.78 15.50 -29.79
C PRO A 459 5.58 15.46 -31.10
N SER A 460 6.52 16.40 -31.30
CA SER A 460 7.34 16.50 -32.51
C SER A 460 8.17 15.24 -32.80
N LEU A 461 8.55 14.48 -31.76
CA LEU A 461 9.29 13.21 -31.91
C LEU A 461 8.45 12.15 -32.63
N GLU A 462 7.16 12.04 -32.28
CA GLU A 462 6.25 11.10 -32.92
C GLU A 462 5.82 11.56 -34.33
N GLU A 463 5.70 12.87 -34.54
CA GLU A 463 5.37 13.49 -35.82
C GLU A 463 6.51 13.31 -36.83
N ALA A 464 7.75 13.56 -36.44
CA ALA A 464 8.94 13.35 -37.29
C ALA A 464 9.05 11.88 -37.74
N ALA A 465 8.81 10.93 -36.83
CA ALA A 465 8.82 9.52 -37.16
C ALA A 465 7.68 9.12 -38.09
N GLN A 466 6.51 9.75 -37.94
CA GLN A 466 5.38 9.53 -38.83
C GLN A 466 5.67 10.03 -40.25
N LEU A 467 6.31 11.21 -40.39
CA LEU A 467 6.76 11.74 -41.66
C LEU A 467 7.80 10.82 -42.33
N ALA A 468 8.65 10.16 -41.54
CA ALA A 468 9.60 9.13 -41.99
C ALA A 468 8.93 7.77 -42.33
N GLY A 469 7.60 7.68 -42.35
CA GLY A 469 6.86 6.46 -42.68
C GLY A 469 6.78 5.43 -41.54
N ALA A 470 7.16 5.79 -40.31
CA ALA A 470 7.05 4.87 -39.19
C ALA A 470 5.59 4.69 -38.77
N GLY A 471 5.10 3.45 -38.92
CA GLY A 471 3.82 3.05 -38.39
C GLY A 471 3.74 3.21 -36.86
N PRO A 472 2.54 3.38 -36.29
CA PRO A 472 2.32 3.58 -34.84
C PRO A 472 2.94 2.51 -33.91
N TRP A 473 2.96 1.22 -34.27
CA TRP A 473 3.67 0.20 -33.47
C TRP A 473 5.18 0.38 -33.49
N ARG A 474 5.73 0.73 -34.66
CA ARG A 474 7.15 1.04 -34.81
C ARG A 474 7.49 2.27 -33.97
N ARG A 475 6.71 3.36 -34.07
CA ARG A 475 6.85 4.56 -33.23
C ARG A 475 6.79 4.23 -31.73
N MET A 476 5.82 3.41 -31.32
CA MET A 476 5.69 3.02 -29.92
C MET A 476 6.90 2.20 -29.45
N ALA A 477 7.41 1.27 -30.26
CA ALA A 477 8.55 0.42 -29.89
C ALA A 477 9.91 1.13 -29.97
N THR A 478 10.12 2.04 -30.92
CA THR A 478 11.44 2.66 -31.18
C THR A 478 11.60 4.05 -30.59
N ILE A 479 10.51 4.73 -30.21
CA ILE A 479 10.54 6.10 -29.69
C ILE A 479 9.91 6.16 -28.30
N VAL A 480 8.62 5.83 -28.21
CA VAL A 480 7.87 6.00 -26.96
C VAL A 480 8.37 5.05 -25.88
N LEU A 481 8.52 3.77 -26.20
CA LEU A 481 8.95 2.75 -25.23
C LEU A 481 10.35 3.05 -24.67
N PRO A 482 11.41 3.34 -25.45
CA PRO A 482 12.72 3.68 -24.89
C PRO A 482 12.70 4.90 -23.97
N LEU A 483 11.89 5.93 -24.32
CA LEU A 483 11.80 7.16 -23.54
C LEU A 483 10.98 6.99 -22.25
N VAL A 484 9.93 6.16 -22.26
CA VAL A 484 9.04 5.90 -21.11
C VAL A 484 9.47 4.67 -20.31
N ALA A 485 10.37 3.83 -20.84
CA ALA A 485 10.88 2.62 -20.19
C ALA A 485 11.30 2.86 -18.74
N PRO A 486 11.99 3.97 -18.38
CA PRO A 486 12.36 4.20 -16.99
C PRO A 486 11.17 4.25 -16.04
N ALA A 487 10.13 5.00 -16.41
CA ALA A 487 8.89 5.09 -15.64
C ALA A 487 8.09 3.78 -15.65
N LEU A 488 8.13 3.04 -16.77
CA LEU A 488 7.47 1.74 -16.90
C LEU A 488 8.09 0.69 -15.97
N PHE A 489 9.42 0.59 -15.94
CA PHE A 489 10.14 -0.31 -15.04
C PHE A 489 9.96 0.10 -13.58
N ALA A 490 9.99 1.39 -13.26
CA ALA A 490 9.70 1.89 -11.93
C ALA A 490 8.29 1.50 -11.46
N GLY A 491 7.30 1.68 -12.32
CA GLY A 491 5.91 1.29 -12.06
C GLY A 491 5.75 -0.22 -11.85
N GLY A 492 6.30 -1.04 -12.76
CA GLY A 492 6.25 -2.50 -12.65
C GLY A 492 6.97 -3.03 -11.41
N LEU A 493 8.11 -2.44 -11.04
CA LEU A 493 8.82 -2.78 -9.83
C LEU A 493 8.00 -2.49 -8.56
N LEU A 494 7.34 -1.33 -8.51
CA LEU A 494 6.44 -0.99 -7.41
C LEU A 494 5.26 -1.97 -7.32
N VAL A 495 4.69 -2.38 -8.47
CA VAL A 495 3.67 -3.43 -8.50
C VAL A 495 4.20 -4.72 -7.89
N PHE A 496 5.38 -5.18 -8.31
CA PHE A 496 5.98 -6.42 -7.80
C PHE A 496 6.16 -6.38 -6.27
N LEU A 497 6.75 -5.29 -5.75
CA LEU A 497 7.01 -5.11 -4.32
C LEU A 497 5.73 -5.07 -3.48
N LEU A 498 4.68 -4.43 -3.99
CA LEU A 498 3.39 -4.35 -3.30
C LEU A 498 2.61 -5.67 -3.38
N ALA A 499 2.67 -6.35 -4.53
CA ALA A 499 1.93 -7.59 -4.78
C ALA A 499 2.52 -8.79 -4.05
N VAL A 500 3.86 -8.90 -3.93
CA VAL A 500 4.49 -10.06 -3.28
C VAL A 500 4.16 -10.14 -1.78
N ASN A 501 3.90 -8.97 -1.18
CA ASN A 501 3.59 -8.78 0.24
C ASN A 501 2.09 -8.59 0.52
N GLU A 502 1.24 -8.78 -0.50
CA GLU A 502 -0.20 -8.54 -0.38
C GLU A 502 -0.87 -9.69 0.39
N LEU A 503 -1.57 -9.31 1.47
CA LEU A 503 -2.37 -10.21 2.28
C LEU A 503 -3.88 -9.93 2.15
N THR A 504 -4.28 -8.66 2.11
CA THR A 504 -5.68 -8.27 2.30
C THR A 504 -6.61 -8.90 1.26
N VAL A 505 -6.24 -8.86 -0.01
CA VAL A 505 -7.00 -9.47 -1.10
C VAL A 505 -6.83 -10.99 -1.07
N SER A 506 -5.59 -11.47 -0.86
CA SER A 506 -5.31 -12.91 -0.83
C SER A 506 -6.02 -13.66 0.30
N ALA A 507 -6.10 -13.12 1.50
CA ALA A 507 -6.73 -13.75 2.67
C ALA A 507 -8.23 -14.01 2.50
N LEU A 508 -8.89 -13.24 1.64
CA LEU A 508 -10.32 -13.40 1.34
C LEU A 508 -10.58 -14.26 0.11
N LEU A 509 -9.61 -14.36 -0.80
CA LEU A 509 -9.77 -15.07 -2.08
C LEU A 509 -9.09 -16.46 -2.11
N TRP A 510 -8.23 -16.77 -1.14
CA TRP A 510 -7.47 -18.01 -1.15
C TRP A 510 -8.35 -19.25 -0.91
N SER A 511 -7.81 -20.38 -1.31
CA SER A 511 -8.31 -21.73 -1.04
C SER A 511 -7.12 -22.65 -0.81
N ALA A 512 -7.35 -23.82 -0.22
CA ALA A 512 -6.30 -24.82 -0.02
C ALA A 512 -5.58 -25.13 -1.34
N GLY A 513 -4.25 -25.00 -1.35
CA GLY A 513 -3.43 -25.11 -2.57
C GLY A 513 -3.02 -23.79 -3.20
N ASN A 514 -3.70 -22.69 -2.89
CA ASN A 514 -3.47 -21.37 -3.47
C ASN A 514 -3.07 -20.34 -2.39
N GLU A 515 -2.39 -20.80 -1.33
CA GLU A 515 -1.88 -19.93 -0.27
C GLU A 515 -0.83 -18.98 -0.86
N THR A 516 -0.86 -17.71 -0.45
CA THR A 516 0.22 -16.75 -0.67
C THR A 516 1.09 -16.64 0.59
N LEU A 517 2.28 -16.04 0.48
CA LEU A 517 3.17 -15.83 1.63
C LEU A 517 2.48 -15.14 2.81
N GLY A 518 1.67 -14.11 2.51
CA GLY A 518 0.92 -13.43 3.55
C GLY A 518 -0.07 -14.36 4.26
N VAL A 519 -0.83 -15.14 3.47
CA VAL A 519 -1.83 -16.07 4.00
C VAL A 519 -1.18 -17.17 4.83
N LEU A 520 -0.03 -17.69 4.40
CA LEU A 520 0.71 -18.68 5.18
C LEU A 520 1.12 -18.15 6.56
N ILE A 521 1.69 -16.94 6.62
CA ILE A 521 2.10 -16.30 7.88
C ILE A 521 0.88 -16.13 8.80
N PHE A 522 -0.23 -15.64 8.23
CA PHE A 522 -1.47 -15.45 8.96
C PHE A 522 -2.01 -16.78 9.52
N ASN A 523 -2.11 -17.83 8.69
CA ASN A 523 -2.61 -19.14 9.10
C ASN A 523 -1.70 -19.83 10.13
N LEU A 524 -0.38 -19.66 10.04
CA LEU A 524 0.55 -20.20 11.05
C LEU A 524 0.34 -19.52 12.40
N GLU A 525 0.18 -18.19 12.42
CA GLU A 525 -0.12 -17.48 13.68
C GLU A 525 -1.50 -17.86 14.24
N GLU A 526 -2.54 -17.89 13.38
CA GLU A 526 -3.89 -18.27 13.81
C GLU A 526 -3.95 -19.73 14.31
N GLY A 527 -3.10 -20.61 13.74
CA GLY A 527 -2.90 -21.97 14.19
C GLY A 527 -2.07 -22.13 15.47
N GLY A 528 -1.56 -21.03 16.05
CA GLY A 528 -0.73 -21.05 17.26
C GLY A 528 0.75 -21.38 17.02
N GLU A 529 1.17 -21.51 15.77
CA GLU A 529 2.55 -21.83 15.35
C GLU A 529 3.40 -20.56 15.18
N SER A 530 3.40 -19.67 16.19
CA SER A 530 4.02 -18.34 16.11
C SER A 530 5.54 -18.36 15.86
N VAL A 531 6.23 -19.42 16.29
CA VAL A 531 7.66 -19.61 16.01
C VAL A 531 7.89 -19.82 14.51
N LEU A 532 7.05 -20.66 13.87
CA LEU A 532 7.12 -20.92 12.44
C LEU A 532 6.69 -19.66 11.65
N ALA A 533 5.63 -18.97 12.09
CA ALA A 533 5.23 -17.70 11.52
C ALA A 533 6.35 -16.66 11.58
N SER A 534 7.10 -16.61 12.69
CA SER A 534 8.27 -15.74 12.87
C SER A 534 9.40 -16.09 11.91
N ALA A 535 9.70 -17.39 11.73
CA ALA A 535 10.71 -17.86 10.79
C ALA A 535 10.38 -17.50 9.34
N VAL A 536 9.15 -17.77 8.88
CA VAL A 536 8.68 -17.36 7.55
C VAL A 536 8.75 -15.84 7.39
N SER A 537 8.33 -15.09 8.41
CA SER A 537 8.34 -13.63 8.39
C SER A 537 9.75 -13.05 8.24
N ILE A 538 10.75 -13.61 8.94
CA ILE A 538 12.16 -13.23 8.77
C ILE A 538 12.67 -13.53 7.37
N LEU A 539 12.31 -14.69 6.79
CA LEU A 539 12.65 -15.02 5.40
C LEU A 539 12.03 -14.02 4.41
N VAL A 540 10.78 -13.60 4.64
CA VAL A 540 10.11 -12.58 3.82
C VAL A 540 10.80 -11.22 3.96
N VAL A 541 11.15 -10.79 5.17
CA VAL A 541 11.90 -9.54 5.41
C VAL A 541 13.26 -9.59 4.70
N ALA A 542 13.97 -10.72 4.81
CA ALA A 542 15.25 -10.94 4.13
C ALA A 542 15.09 -10.89 2.60
N MET A 543 14.06 -11.54 2.05
CA MET A 543 13.75 -11.52 0.63
C MET A 543 13.50 -10.09 0.12
N VAL A 544 12.68 -9.30 0.82
CA VAL A 544 12.41 -7.90 0.47
C VAL A 544 13.69 -7.06 0.57
N ALA A 545 14.49 -7.24 1.62
CA ALA A 545 15.75 -6.52 1.80
C ALA A 545 16.77 -6.85 0.69
N VAL A 546 16.92 -8.13 0.33
CA VAL A 546 17.80 -8.57 -0.76
C VAL A 546 17.34 -8.01 -2.10
N LEU A 547 16.04 -8.03 -2.38
CA LEU A 547 15.47 -7.45 -3.59
C LEU A 547 15.74 -5.95 -3.67
N MET A 548 15.50 -5.21 -2.59
CA MET A 548 15.81 -3.78 -2.50
C MET A 548 17.30 -3.50 -2.70
N LEU A 549 18.16 -4.30 -2.08
CA LEU A 549 19.60 -4.17 -2.21
C LEU A 549 20.04 -4.41 -3.65
N ALA A 550 19.57 -5.49 -4.28
CA ALA A 550 19.84 -5.79 -5.68
C ALA A 550 19.41 -4.63 -6.60
N LEU A 551 18.22 -4.07 -6.37
CA LEU A 551 17.73 -2.90 -7.11
C LEU A 551 18.60 -1.68 -6.88
N SER A 552 19.04 -1.43 -5.65
CA SER A 552 19.92 -0.31 -5.32
C SER A 552 21.31 -0.45 -5.96
N LEU A 553 21.83 -1.68 -6.09
CA LEU A 553 23.11 -1.97 -6.73
C LEU A 553 23.03 -1.90 -8.26
N LEU A 554 21.88 -2.23 -8.83
CA LEU A 554 21.60 -2.09 -10.26
C LEU A 554 21.27 -0.64 -10.65
N ALA A 555 20.81 0.17 -9.69
CA ALA A 555 20.41 1.57 -9.86
C ALA A 555 21.40 2.43 -10.68
N PRO A 556 22.74 2.33 -10.51
CA PRO A 556 23.70 3.11 -11.30
C PRO A 556 23.76 2.71 -12.78
N ARG A 557 23.34 1.49 -13.12
CA ARG A 557 23.32 0.96 -14.49
C ARG A 557 21.96 1.19 -15.18
N LEU A 558 20.96 1.60 -14.41
CA LEU A 558 19.62 1.86 -14.90
C LEU A 558 19.49 3.34 -15.32
N PRO A 559 18.69 3.65 -16.35
CA PRO A 559 18.34 5.04 -16.66
C PRO A 559 17.82 5.79 -15.44
N LYS A 560 18.15 7.08 -15.35
CA LYS A 560 17.67 7.95 -14.26
C LYS A 560 16.15 7.88 -14.18
N GLY A 561 15.62 7.64 -12.98
CA GLY A 561 14.18 7.54 -12.71
C GLY A 561 13.59 6.12 -12.66
N VAL A 562 14.37 5.06 -12.94
CA VAL A 562 13.91 3.66 -12.77
C VAL A 562 13.71 3.28 -11.31
N VAL A 563 14.61 3.73 -10.43
CA VAL A 563 14.55 3.43 -9.00
C VAL A 563 13.93 4.63 -8.27
N PRO A 564 12.72 4.52 -7.68
CA PRO A 564 11.98 5.67 -7.15
C PRO A 564 12.70 6.46 -6.05
N TRP A 565 13.61 5.80 -5.32
CA TRP A 565 14.37 6.40 -4.22
C TRP A 565 15.78 6.86 -4.63
N GLN A 566 16.18 6.67 -5.89
CA GLN A 566 17.44 7.17 -6.43
C GLN A 566 17.28 8.64 -6.83
N ARG A 567 18.27 9.47 -6.47
CA ARG A 567 18.30 10.91 -6.73
C ARG A 567 18.63 11.25 -8.18
#